data_AF-A0A3L8DWJ6-F1
#
_entry.id   AF-A0A3L8DWJ6-F1
#
_cell.length_a   1.000
_cell.length_b   1.000
_cell.length_c   1.000
_cell.angle_alpha   90.00
_cell.angle_beta   90.00
_cell.angle_gamma   90.00
#
_symmetry.space_group_name_H-M   'P 1'
#
loop_
_entity.id
_entity.type
_entity.pdbx_description
1 polymer ?
#
loop_
_entity_poly.entity_id
_entity_poly.type
_entity_poly.pdbx_seq_one_letter_code
_entity_poly.pdbx_strand_id
1 'polypeptide(L)'
;MALLARNLCKTFSQAAQKSTVRALHVGAIRQQESAVEQERKTKCTLIPGDGVGPELVVAVQNVFKAADVPVDFEPYFLSEVNPTLSAPLDQVSNSIARNQVCLKGILATPDHSMTGELQTLNMKLRKSLDLYSNVVHVKSLPGVRSRHQNVDCVIIREQTEGEYSALEHESVKGVVECLKIVTATKSQRIAKFAFDYAVKNNRKKVTCVHKANIMKLGDGLFLKSCQEIAKLYPR
;
A
#
# COMPACT_ATOMS: atom_id res chain seq x y z
N MET A 1 -17.61 -7.61 -77.26
CA MET A 1 -17.26 -6.19 -77.13
C MET A 1 -15.92 -6.10 -76.42
N ALA A 2 -14.77 -5.84 -77.04
CA ALA A 2 -14.43 -4.97 -78.18
C ALA A 2 -14.59 -3.47 -77.83
N LEU A 3 -13.62 -2.56 -78.09
CA LEU A 3 -12.26 -2.74 -78.67
C LEU A 3 -11.31 -1.58 -78.25
N LEU A 4 -10.16 -1.45 -78.95
CA LEU A 4 -9.12 -0.40 -78.95
C LEU A 4 -9.63 1.07 -79.03
N ALA A 5 -8.83 2.16 -78.90
CA ALA A 5 -7.56 2.45 -78.18
C ALA A 5 -7.06 3.90 -78.48
N ARG A 6 -6.14 4.42 -77.64
CA ARG A 6 -4.94 5.25 -77.99
C ARG A 6 -5.05 6.64 -78.69
N ASN A 7 -4.26 7.58 -78.12
CA ASN A 7 -3.22 8.42 -78.77
C ASN A 7 -3.43 9.92 -79.13
N LEU A 8 -2.30 10.66 -78.99
CA LEU A 8 -1.89 11.99 -79.53
C LEU A 8 -2.59 13.25 -78.93
N CYS A 9 -1.96 14.34 -78.46
CA CYS A 9 -0.60 14.97 -78.50
C CYS A 9 -0.47 16.18 -79.45
N LYS A 10 0.33 17.21 -79.03
CA LYS A 10 0.65 18.51 -79.69
C LYS A 10 -0.46 19.58 -79.59
N THR A 11 -0.26 20.92 -79.61
CA THR A 11 0.89 21.89 -79.51
C THR A 11 0.27 23.29 -79.17
N PHE A 12 0.92 24.40 -78.80
CA PHE A 12 2.31 24.94 -78.72
C PHE A 12 2.55 25.55 -77.30
N SER A 13 3.68 26.07 -76.80
CA SER A 13 4.89 26.83 -77.26
C SER A 13 4.76 28.36 -77.42
N GLN A 14 5.20 29.11 -76.39
CA GLN A 14 5.96 30.39 -76.41
C GLN A 14 6.06 30.96 -74.96
N ALA A 15 7.00 31.82 -74.54
CA ALA A 15 8.46 31.85 -74.60
C ALA A 15 8.96 33.28 -74.21
N ALA A 16 9.24 33.54 -72.92
CA ALA A 16 10.02 34.69 -72.41
C ALA A 16 10.38 34.46 -70.92
N GLN A 17 11.59 34.03 -70.56
CA GLN A 17 12.78 34.84 -70.23
C GLN A 17 12.75 35.63 -68.89
N LYS A 18 13.24 34.95 -67.85
CA LYS A 18 14.18 35.43 -66.80
C LYS A 18 13.99 36.83 -66.17
N SER A 19 13.54 36.83 -64.91
CA SER A 19 14.22 37.57 -63.84
C SER A 19 14.53 36.58 -62.69
N THR A 20 15.50 36.89 -61.81
CA THR A 20 16.16 35.87 -60.96
C THR A 20 16.41 36.35 -59.53
N VAL A 21 16.22 35.46 -58.54
CA VAL A 21 16.56 35.64 -57.10
C VAL A 21 15.64 36.66 -56.39
N ARG A 22 15.07 36.43 -55.19
CA ARG A 22 15.18 35.36 -54.16
C ARG A 22 13.78 35.10 -53.59
N ALA A 23 13.27 33.86 -53.63
CA ALA A 23 12.06 33.49 -52.90
C ALA A 23 12.43 32.97 -51.51
N LEU A 24 12.01 33.67 -50.46
CA LEU A 24 12.21 33.23 -49.07
C LEU A 24 11.48 31.90 -48.84
N HIS A 25 12.21 30.86 -48.42
CA HIS A 25 11.58 29.64 -47.94
C HIS A 25 10.91 29.93 -46.60
N VAL A 26 9.58 30.05 -46.61
CA VAL A 26 8.76 29.93 -45.41
C VAL A 26 8.84 28.46 -44.99
N GLY A 27 9.86 28.12 -44.21
CA GLY A 27 10.00 26.81 -43.60
C GLY A 27 8.77 26.54 -42.74
N ALA A 28 8.05 25.45 -43.03
CA ALA A 28 6.91 25.06 -42.23
C ALA A 28 7.36 24.87 -40.78
N ILE A 29 6.85 25.70 -39.86
CA ILE A 29 7.08 25.55 -38.43
C ILE A 29 6.36 24.27 -38.01
N ARG A 30 7.07 23.15 -38.09
CA ARG A 30 6.64 21.87 -37.55
C ARG A 30 6.60 22.05 -36.04
N GLN A 31 5.41 22.37 -35.51
CA GLN A 31 5.16 22.32 -34.08
C GLN A 31 5.51 20.92 -33.60
N GLN A 32 6.67 20.80 -32.96
CA GLN A 32 6.89 19.72 -32.01
C GLN A 32 5.98 20.07 -30.84
N GLU A 33 4.76 19.55 -30.86
CA GLU A 33 4.11 19.20 -29.61
C GLU A 33 5.07 18.25 -28.90
N SER A 34 5.84 18.81 -27.97
CA SER A 34 6.55 18.01 -26.99
C SER A 34 5.47 17.27 -26.23
N ALA A 35 5.31 15.98 -26.54
CA ALA A 35 4.50 15.08 -25.74
C ALA A 35 5.07 15.14 -24.32
N VAL A 36 4.39 15.91 -23.45
CA VAL A 36 4.75 16.02 -22.05
C VAL A 36 4.63 14.60 -21.51
N GLU A 37 5.76 13.99 -21.17
CA GLU A 37 5.79 12.66 -20.60
C GLU A 37 5.07 12.74 -19.25
N GLN A 38 3.78 12.39 -19.29
CA GLN A 38 2.85 12.74 -18.24
C GLN A 38 3.18 11.88 -17.02
N GLU A 39 3.94 12.46 -16.09
CA GLU A 39 4.54 11.75 -14.97
C GLU A 39 3.54 10.79 -14.35
N ARG A 40 3.90 9.51 -14.30
CA ARG A 40 3.03 8.43 -13.83
C ARG A 40 2.82 8.57 -12.33
N LYS A 41 1.86 9.42 -11.95
CA LYS A 41 1.43 9.60 -10.57
C LYS A 41 1.01 8.26 -10.01
N THR A 42 1.65 7.86 -8.92
CA THR A 42 1.36 6.60 -8.24
C THR A 42 0.00 6.72 -7.56
N LYS A 43 -0.98 5.92 -7.97
CA LYS A 43 -2.28 5.89 -7.31
C LYS A 43 -2.14 5.31 -5.90
N CYS A 44 -2.73 5.98 -4.92
CA CYS A 44 -2.69 5.59 -3.51
C CYS A 44 -4.11 5.67 -2.93
N THR A 45 -4.62 4.55 -2.44
CA THR A 45 -5.94 4.54 -1.79
C THR A 45 -5.83 5.26 -0.45
N LEU A 46 -6.66 6.28 -0.24
CA LEU A 46 -6.59 7.14 0.94
C LEU A 46 -7.81 6.92 1.84
N ILE A 47 -7.59 6.59 3.11
CA ILE A 47 -8.66 6.41 4.10
C ILE A 47 -8.46 7.43 5.22
N PRO A 48 -9.21 8.56 5.23
CA PRO A 48 -9.08 9.58 6.28
C PRO A 48 -9.30 9.01 7.69
N GLY A 49 -10.25 8.09 7.83
CA GLY A 49 -10.59 7.45 9.09
C GLY A 49 -11.34 8.37 10.05
N ASP A 50 -11.32 8.00 11.33
CA ASP A 50 -12.15 8.59 12.38
C ASP A 50 -11.40 9.59 13.28
N GLY A 51 -12.13 10.37 14.08
CA GLY A 51 -11.57 11.30 15.05
C GLY A 51 -10.70 12.38 14.40
N VAL A 52 -9.43 12.48 14.83
CA VAL A 52 -8.44 13.42 14.25
C VAL A 52 -7.84 12.94 12.91
N GLY A 53 -8.18 11.73 12.44
CA GLY A 53 -7.67 11.15 11.20
C GLY A 53 -7.78 12.06 9.97
N PRO A 54 -8.96 12.66 9.69
CA PRO A 54 -9.13 13.55 8.55
C PRO A 54 -8.24 14.81 8.57
N GLU A 55 -8.05 15.42 9.75
CA GLU A 55 -7.17 16.60 9.91
C GLU A 55 -5.71 16.25 9.59
N LEU A 56 -5.22 15.13 10.14
CA LEU A 56 -3.87 14.63 9.90
C LEU A 56 -3.67 14.24 8.43
N VAL A 57 -4.68 13.69 7.76
CA VAL A 57 -4.63 13.37 6.33
C VAL A 57 -4.58 14.63 5.46
N VAL A 58 -5.35 15.67 5.77
CA VAL A 58 -5.24 16.97 5.08
C VAL A 58 -3.84 17.58 5.25
N ALA A 59 -3.24 17.48 6.44
CA ALA A 59 -1.86 17.92 6.66
C ALA A 59 -0.86 17.14 5.79
N VAL A 60 -1.01 15.81 5.66
CA VAL A 60 -0.16 14.99 4.75
C VAL A 60 -0.36 15.38 3.29
N GLN A 61 -1.60 15.57 2.83
CA GLN A 61 -1.89 15.99 1.45
C GLN A 61 -1.28 17.37 1.13
N ASN A 62 -1.33 18.31 2.08
CA ASN A 62 -0.69 19.63 1.93
C ASN A 62 0.84 19.52 1.80
N VAL A 63 1.50 18.68 2.60
CA VAL A 63 2.95 18.43 2.50
C VAL A 63 3.31 17.75 1.17
N PHE A 64 2.55 16.73 0.74
CA PHE A 64 2.77 16.05 -0.54
C PHE A 64 2.63 17.01 -1.72
N LYS A 65 1.63 17.90 -1.70
CA LYS A 65 1.43 18.94 -2.72
C LYS A 65 2.55 20.00 -2.70
N ALA A 66 3.01 20.42 -1.52
CA ALA A 66 4.07 21.41 -1.39
C ALA A 66 5.46 20.90 -1.80
N ALA A 67 5.68 19.58 -1.73
CA ALA A 67 6.89 18.90 -2.20
C ALA A 67 6.75 18.25 -3.59
N ASP A 68 5.67 18.59 -4.33
CA ASP A 68 5.28 18.06 -5.65
C ASP A 68 5.46 16.55 -5.82
N VAL A 69 5.04 15.78 -4.80
CA VAL A 69 5.17 14.32 -4.79
C VAL A 69 4.24 13.71 -5.84
N PRO A 70 4.72 12.85 -6.77
CA PRO A 70 3.92 12.30 -7.86
C PRO A 70 3.01 11.15 -7.40
N VAL A 71 2.02 11.50 -6.56
CA VAL A 71 0.99 10.62 -6.01
C VAL A 71 -0.39 11.18 -6.33
N ASP A 72 -1.31 10.28 -6.71
CA ASP A 72 -2.72 10.56 -6.94
C ASP A 72 -3.53 9.85 -5.85
N PHE A 73 -4.21 10.61 -4.99
CA PHE A 73 -4.93 10.05 -3.84
C PHE A 73 -6.38 9.72 -4.21
N GLU A 74 -6.79 8.48 -3.95
CA GLU A 74 -8.13 7.96 -4.22
C GLU A 74 -8.89 7.79 -2.88
N PRO A 75 -9.69 8.79 -2.43
CA PRO A 75 -10.24 8.82 -1.08
C PRO A 75 -11.47 7.93 -0.91
N TYR A 76 -11.50 7.19 0.21
CA TYR A 76 -12.63 6.42 0.70
C TYR A 76 -12.91 6.75 2.16
N PHE A 77 -14.15 7.11 2.48
CA PHE A 77 -14.61 7.10 3.87
C PHE A 77 -14.92 5.65 4.29
N LEU A 78 -14.33 5.21 5.40
CA LEU A 78 -14.45 3.87 5.95
C LEU A 78 -14.47 4.03 7.47
N SER A 79 -15.48 3.49 8.16
CA SER A 79 -15.71 3.75 9.59
C SER A 79 -16.58 2.66 10.23
N GLU A 80 -16.19 2.17 11.42
CA GLU A 80 -17.04 1.24 12.20
C GLU A 80 -18.13 1.99 12.97
N VAL A 81 -17.88 3.26 13.31
CA VAL A 81 -18.78 4.10 14.12
C VAL A 81 -19.80 4.88 13.28
N ASN A 82 -19.53 5.09 11.98
CA ASN A 82 -20.45 5.72 11.02
C ASN A 82 -20.79 4.78 9.85
N PRO A 83 -21.40 3.60 10.09
CA PRO A 83 -21.57 2.55 9.08
C PRO A 83 -22.42 3.00 7.88
N THR A 84 -23.41 3.89 8.08
CA THR A 84 -24.27 4.43 7.02
C THR A 84 -23.51 5.29 5.99
N LEU A 85 -22.39 5.89 6.38
CA LEU A 85 -21.52 6.68 5.50
C LEU A 85 -20.32 5.88 4.99
N SER A 86 -19.97 4.78 5.67
CA SER A 86 -18.84 3.93 5.33
C SER A 86 -19.01 3.27 3.98
N ALA A 87 -17.99 3.36 3.13
CA ALA A 87 -17.90 2.55 1.92
C ALA A 87 -17.90 1.05 2.27
N PRO A 88 -18.47 0.17 1.42
CA PRO A 88 -18.36 -1.27 1.57
C PRO A 88 -16.89 -1.72 1.61
N LEU A 89 -16.56 -2.61 2.54
CA LEU A 89 -15.18 -3.08 2.73
C LEU A 89 -14.56 -3.60 1.43
N ASP A 90 -15.30 -4.41 0.66
CA ASP A 90 -14.81 -5.01 -0.59
C ASP A 90 -14.48 -3.94 -1.63
N GLN A 91 -15.19 -2.80 -1.67
CA GLN A 91 -14.86 -1.70 -2.58
C GLN A 91 -13.49 -1.09 -2.22
N VAL A 92 -13.22 -0.91 -0.92
CA VAL A 92 -11.96 -0.35 -0.43
C VAL A 92 -10.82 -1.35 -0.58
N SER A 93 -11.02 -2.62 -0.19
CA SER A 93 -10.02 -3.68 -0.41
C SER A 93 -9.69 -3.89 -1.89
N ASN A 94 -10.67 -3.82 -2.80
CA ASN A 94 -10.42 -3.86 -4.24
C ASN A 94 -9.67 -2.62 -4.75
N SER A 95 -9.89 -1.43 -4.19
CA SER A 95 -9.08 -0.24 -4.49
C SER A 95 -7.63 -0.44 -4.03
N ILE A 96 -7.41 -0.96 -2.83
CA ILE A 96 -6.05 -1.22 -2.30
C ILE A 96 -5.35 -2.32 -3.10
N ALA A 97 -6.05 -3.39 -3.48
CA ALA A 97 -5.50 -4.46 -4.33
C ALA A 97 -5.15 -3.95 -5.74
N ARG A 98 -5.93 -3.01 -6.29
CA ARG A 98 -5.65 -2.36 -7.58
C ARG A 98 -4.48 -1.37 -7.51
N ASN A 99 -4.41 -0.57 -6.45
CA ASN A 99 -3.42 0.50 -6.31
C ASN A 99 -2.12 0.04 -5.62
N GLN A 100 -2.12 -1.13 -4.98
CA GLN A 100 -1.02 -1.75 -4.20
C GLN A 100 -0.52 -0.93 -2.99
N VAL A 101 -0.90 0.35 -2.86
CA VAL A 101 -0.49 1.26 -1.78
C VAL A 101 -1.73 1.90 -1.16
N CYS A 102 -1.74 1.98 0.17
CA CYS A 102 -2.78 2.65 0.94
C CYS A 102 -2.19 3.50 2.06
N LEU A 103 -2.71 4.72 2.23
CA LEU A 103 -2.50 5.54 3.41
C LEU A 103 -3.82 5.58 4.21
N LYS A 104 -3.79 5.21 5.50
CA LYS A 104 -4.95 5.27 6.38
C LYS A 104 -4.67 6.04 7.67
N GLY A 105 -5.66 6.82 8.13
CA GLY A 105 -5.75 7.31 9.50
C GLY A 105 -6.12 6.20 10.48
N ILE A 106 -6.48 6.59 11.70
CA ILE A 106 -7.07 5.67 12.69
C ILE A 106 -8.47 5.24 12.21
N LEU A 107 -8.83 3.98 12.41
CA LEU A 107 -10.23 3.54 12.32
C LEU A 107 -10.67 3.24 13.74
N ALA A 108 -11.71 3.92 14.21
CA ALA A 108 -12.27 3.72 15.54
C ALA A 108 -13.01 2.38 15.56
N THR A 109 -12.58 1.47 16.41
CA THR A 109 -13.30 0.23 16.72
C THR A 109 -14.13 0.46 17.98
N PRO A 110 -15.44 0.15 18.00
CA PRO A 110 -16.27 0.26 19.19
C PRO A 110 -16.00 -0.88 20.18
N ASP A 111 -16.13 -0.60 21.49
CA ASP A 111 -15.95 -1.61 22.55
C ASP A 111 -17.00 -2.73 22.50
N HIS A 112 -18.15 -2.47 21.86
CA HIS A 112 -19.24 -3.42 21.68
C HIS A 112 -19.69 -3.45 20.21
N SER A 113 -19.75 -4.65 19.64
CA SER A 113 -20.20 -4.88 18.27
C SER A 113 -21.73 -4.87 18.19
N MET A 114 -22.30 -3.91 17.45
CA MET A 114 -23.76 -3.81 17.24
C MET A 114 -24.35 -5.03 16.50
N THR A 115 -23.51 -5.81 15.81
CA THR A 115 -23.89 -7.01 15.04
C THR A 115 -23.51 -8.32 15.75
N GLY A 116 -22.86 -8.25 16.92
CA GLY A 116 -22.25 -9.43 17.58
C GLY A 116 -21.01 -9.97 16.88
N GLU A 117 -20.52 -9.33 15.81
CA GLU A 117 -19.30 -9.75 15.11
C GLU A 117 -18.04 -9.46 15.94
N LEU A 118 -17.23 -10.48 16.20
CA LEU A 118 -15.93 -10.38 16.88
C LEU A 118 -14.81 -9.77 16.01
N GLN A 119 -15.03 -9.61 14.69
CA GLN A 119 -14.02 -9.13 13.74
C GLN A 119 -14.23 -7.65 13.39
N THR A 120 -13.37 -6.79 13.96
CA THR A 120 -13.30 -5.35 13.67
C THR A 120 -13.02 -5.10 12.19
N LEU A 121 -13.37 -3.92 11.68
CA LEU A 121 -13.11 -3.54 10.29
C LEU A 121 -11.60 -3.46 9.98
N ASN A 122 -10.79 -3.05 10.97
CA ASN A 122 -9.33 -3.16 10.93
C ASN A 122 -8.86 -4.62 10.71
N MET A 123 -9.49 -5.60 11.35
CA MET A 123 -9.15 -7.03 11.22
C MET A 123 -9.66 -7.63 9.90
N LYS A 124 -10.91 -7.33 9.52
CA LYS A 124 -11.51 -7.74 8.23
C LYS A 124 -10.67 -7.23 7.06
N LEU A 125 -10.23 -5.96 7.09
CA LEU A 125 -9.34 -5.36 6.09
C LEU A 125 -8.02 -6.13 5.98
N ARG A 126 -7.29 -6.33 7.09
CA ARG A 126 -6.01 -7.09 7.08
C ARG A 126 -6.19 -8.51 6.55
N LYS A 127 -7.29 -9.19 6.89
CA LYS A 127 -7.60 -10.56 6.47
C LYS A 127 -7.91 -10.64 4.97
N SER A 128 -8.67 -9.67 4.44
CA SER A 128 -9.02 -9.62 3.00
C SER A 128 -7.81 -9.38 2.08
N LEU A 129 -6.75 -8.76 2.60
CA LEU A 129 -5.54 -8.37 1.87
C LEU A 129 -4.27 -9.11 2.33
N ASP A 130 -4.40 -10.12 3.21
CA ASP A 130 -3.32 -10.86 3.87
C ASP A 130 -2.16 -9.97 4.39
N LEU A 131 -2.51 -8.86 5.04
CA LEU A 131 -1.56 -7.87 5.60
C LEU A 131 -0.96 -8.40 6.91
N TYR A 132 -0.10 -9.40 6.78
CA TYR A 132 0.40 -10.22 7.89
C TYR A 132 1.49 -9.58 8.75
N SER A 133 2.23 -8.59 8.22
CA SER A 133 3.37 -7.98 8.89
C SER A 133 3.10 -6.52 9.23
N ASN A 134 3.10 -6.21 10.52
CA ASN A 134 3.02 -4.85 11.02
C ASN A 134 4.40 -4.41 11.54
N VAL A 135 4.93 -3.34 10.93
CA VAL A 135 6.26 -2.79 11.26
C VAL A 135 6.08 -1.46 11.98
N VAL A 136 6.54 -1.38 13.23
CA VAL A 136 6.46 -0.18 14.07
C VAL A 136 7.87 0.28 14.41
N HIS A 137 8.21 1.51 14.01
CA HIS A 137 9.50 2.14 14.31
C HIS A 137 9.38 2.92 15.62
N VAL A 138 10.18 2.54 16.63
CA VAL A 138 10.23 3.23 17.93
C VAL A 138 11.60 3.91 18.03
N LYS A 139 11.63 5.22 17.76
CA LYS A 139 12.87 6.00 17.68
C LYS A 139 12.77 7.32 18.45
N SER A 140 13.80 7.65 19.23
CA SER A 140 13.95 8.98 19.83
C SER A 140 14.13 10.04 18.75
N LEU A 141 13.28 11.07 18.75
CA LEU A 141 13.36 12.20 17.83
C LEU A 141 14.18 13.35 18.44
N PRO A 142 15.06 14.03 17.68
CA PRO A 142 15.74 15.24 18.13
C PRO A 142 14.74 16.29 18.62
N GLY A 143 15.06 16.99 19.71
CA GLY A 143 14.19 18.00 20.33
C GLY A 143 13.04 17.45 21.19
N VAL A 144 12.63 16.18 21.04
CA VAL A 144 11.52 15.60 21.80
C VAL A 144 11.99 15.09 23.17
N ARG A 145 11.73 15.88 24.22
CA ARG A 145 12.15 15.59 25.59
C ARG A 145 11.39 14.38 26.16
N SER A 146 12.11 13.30 26.41
CA SER A 146 11.56 11.99 26.82
C SER A 146 12.42 11.34 27.92
N ARG A 147 11.84 10.42 28.72
CA ARG A 147 12.52 9.76 29.85
C ARG A 147 13.74 8.92 29.41
N HIS A 148 13.66 8.31 28.23
CA HIS A 148 14.70 7.48 27.65
C HIS A 148 15.16 8.10 26.33
N GLN A 149 16.48 8.21 26.16
CA GLN A 149 17.12 8.79 24.99
C GLN A 149 17.79 7.70 24.14
N ASN A 150 18.10 8.01 22.89
CA ASN A 150 18.78 7.12 21.95
C ASN A 150 18.08 5.76 21.75
N VAL A 151 16.76 5.73 21.90
CA VAL A 151 15.95 4.57 21.54
C VAL A 151 15.90 4.47 20.01
N ASP A 152 16.19 3.30 19.47
CA ASP A 152 16.03 2.98 18.05
C ASP A 152 15.81 1.47 17.90
N CYS A 153 14.55 1.04 17.95
CA CYS A 153 14.16 -0.34 17.69
C CYS A 153 12.98 -0.41 16.72
N VAL A 154 12.81 -1.57 16.10
CA VAL A 154 11.70 -1.86 15.19
C VAL A 154 10.99 -3.10 15.70
N ILE A 155 9.68 -2.97 15.94
CA ILE A 155 8.81 -4.08 16.32
C ILE A 155 8.17 -4.60 15.04
N ILE A 156 8.30 -5.91 14.81
CA ILE A 156 7.65 -6.61 13.70
C ILE A 156 6.68 -7.60 14.31
N ARG A 157 5.38 -7.44 14.01
CA ARG A 157 4.28 -8.18 14.64
C ARG A 157 3.39 -8.86 13.60
N GLU A 158 3.07 -10.12 13.86
CA GLU A 158 2.04 -10.88 13.12
C GLU A 158 0.64 -10.30 13.45
N GLN A 159 -0.23 -10.13 12.44
CA GLN A 159 -1.57 -9.56 12.61
C GLN A 159 -2.74 -10.32 11.96
N THR A 160 -2.57 -11.60 11.59
CA THR A 160 -3.59 -12.44 10.94
C THR A 160 -3.94 -13.72 11.71
N GLU A 161 -3.26 -14.02 12.81
CA GLU A 161 -3.61 -15.08 13.77
C GLU A 161 -3.31 -14.62 15.21
N GLY A 162 -2.97 -15.54 16.11
CA GLY A 162 -2.72 -15.25 17.52
C GLY A 162 -4.00 -14.79 18.22
N GLU A 163 -3.89 -13.72 19.01
CA GLU A 163 -5.03 -13.10 19.68
C GLU A 163 -6.03 -12.46 18.69
N TYR A 164 -5.63 -12.20 17.44
CA TYR A 164 -6.53 -11.73 16.38
C TYR A 164 -7.27 -12.84 15.63
N SER A 165 -7.33 -14.05 16.20
CA SER A 165 -8.14 -15.15 15.65
C SER A 165 -9.64 -14.84 15.67
N ALA A 166 -10.11 -14.02 16.62
CA ALA A 166 -11.54 -13.69 16.82
C ALA A 166 -12.43 -14.93 16.91
N LEU A 167 -12.00 -15.88 17.74
CA LEU A 167 -12.69 -17.13 18.06
C LEU A 167 -12.91 -17.17 19.57
N GLU A 168 -14.08 -16.74 20.02
CA GLU A 168 -14.47 -16.71 21.43
C GLU A 168 -15.88 -17.27 21.59
N HIS A 169 -16.15 -17.95 22.70
CA HIS A 169 -17.48 -18.48 23.02
C HIS A 169 -17.71 -18.60 24.52
N GLU A 170 -18.97 -18.58 24.95
CA GLU A 170 -19.38 -18.79 26.34
C GLU A 170 -19.93 -20.23 26.49
N SER A 171 -19.08 -21.15 26.94
CA SER A 171 -19.40 -22.59 27.01
C SER A 171 -20.49 -22.91 28.04
N VAL A 172 -20.49 -22.17 29.14
CA VAL A 172 -21.58 -22.08 30.12
C VAL A 172 -21.61 -20.65 30.68
N LYS A 173 -22.77 -20.20 31.16
CA LYS A 173 -22.95 -18.82 31.64
C LYS A 173 -21.89 -18.42 32.69
N GLY A 174 -21.10 -17.40 32.39
CA GLY A 174 -19.97 -16.91 33.19
C GLY A 174 -18.61 -17.52 32.87
N VAL A 175 -18.51 -18.42 31.87
CA VAL A 175 -17.26 -19.08 31.46
C VAL A 175 -17.02 -18.85 29.97
N VAL A 176 -16.12 -17.91 29.67
CA VAL A 176 -15.72 -17.54 28.30
C VAL A 176 -14.39 -18.17 27.94
N GLU A 177 -14.32 -18.78 26.76
CA GLU A 177 -13.13 -19.42 26.20
C GLU A 177 -12.64 -18.69 24.93
N CYS A 178 -11.40 -18.21 24.96
CA CYS A 178 -10.75 -17.49 23.85
C CYS A 178 -9.72 -18.39 23.13
N LEU A 179 -9.95 -18.71 21.86
CA LEU A 179 -9.10 -19.63 21.09
C LEU A 179 -8.01 -18.89 20.31
N LYS A 180 -6.81 -18.85 20.89
CA LYS A 180 -5.59 -18.36 20.21
C LYS A 180 -5.06 -19.41 19.21
N ILE A 181 -5.18 -19.15 17.92
CA ILE A 181 -4.60 -19.98 16.85
C ILE A 181 -3.17 -19.51 16.54
N VAL A 182 -2.23 -20.45 16.40
CA VAL A 182 -0.86 -20.19 15.92
C VAL A 182 -0.48 -21.29 14.93
N THR A 183 0.05 -20.92 13.76
CA THR A 183 0.42 -21.86 12.69
C THR A 183 1.89 -21.75 12.33
N ALA A 184 2.51 -22.89 12.01
CA ALA A 184 3.92 -22.94 11.59
C ALA A 184 4.18 -22.07 10.36
N THR A 185 3.29 -22.11 9.36
CA THR A 185 3.41 -21.38 8.10
C THR A 185 3.44 -19.86 8.30
N LYS A 186 2.52 -19.30 9.10
CA LYS A 186 2.52 -17.85 9.39
C LYS A 186 3.67 -17.46 10.31
N SER A 187 3.99 -18.28 11.31
CA SER A 187 5.15 -18.11 12.20
C SER A 187 6.47 -18.05 11.42
N GLN A 188 6.69 -18.99 10.49
CA GLN A 188 7.87 -19.00 9.61
C GLN A 188 7.88 -17.80 8.65
N ARG A 189 6.71 -17.40 8.09
CA ARG A 189 6.59 -16.24 7.21
C ARG A 189 6.95 -14.92 7.91
N ILE A 190 6.41 -14.65 9.10
CA ILE A 190 6.73 -13.41 9.84
C ILE A 190 8.17 -13.42 10.36
N ALA A 191 8.70 -14.57 10.76
CA ALA A 191 10.11 -14.71 11.13
C ALA A 191 11.03 -14.40 9.92
N LYS A 192 10.72 -14.95 8.74
CA LYS A 192 11.49 -14.68 7.51
C LYS A 192 11.47 -13.20 7.16
N PHE A 193 10.29 -12.57 7.18
CA PHE A 193 10.16 -11.12 6.97
C PHE A 193 11.01 -10.33 7.98
N ALA A 194 11.04 -10.72 9.26
CA ALA A 194 11.83 -10.03 10.28
C ALA A 194 13.34 -10.12 10.02
N PHE A 195 13.85 -11.29 9.58
CA PHE A 195 15.25 -11.46 9.19
C PHE A 195 15.59 -10.75 7.86
N ASP A 196 14.74 -10.83 6.83
CA ASP A 196 14.89 -10.09 5.57
C ASP A 196 14.96 -8.57 5.84
N TYR A 197 14.06 -8.07 6.68
CA TYR A 197 14.04 -6.68 7.11
C TYR A 197 15.31 -6.30 7.89
N ALA A 198 15.77 -7.16 8.81
CA ALA A 198 16.98 -6.92 9.58
C ALA A 198 18.22 -6.79 8.68
N VAL A 199 18.38 -7.72 7.72
CA VAL A 199 19.47 -7.68 6.73
C VAL A 199 19.37 -6.40 5.87
N LYS A 200 18.19 -6.10 5.30
CA LYS A 200 17.98 -4.92 4.46
C LYS A 200 18.24 -3.59 5.19
N ASN A 201 18.04 -3.55 6.51
CA ASN A 201 18.23 -2.36 7.34
C ASN A 201 19.50 -2.43 8.23
N ASN A 202 20.46 -3.30 7.91
CA ASN A 202 21.74 -3.45 8.62
C ASN A 202 21.61 -3.69 10.15
N ARG A 203 20.53 -4.32 10.61
CA ARG A 203 20.29 -4.65 12.02
C ARG A 203 20.95 -5.99 12.36
N LYS A 204 21.86 -5.98 13.34
CA LYS A 204 22.67 -7.14 13.77
C LYS A 204 22.01 -8.05 14.81
N LYS A 205 20.72 -7.88 15.10
CA LYS A 205 20.00 -8.68 16.10
C LYS A 205 18.50 -8.70 15.81
N VAL A 206 17.93 -9.88 15.69
CA VAL A 206 16.49 -10.15 15.79
C VAL A 206 16.24 -10.79 17.16
N THR A 207 15.15 -10.41 17.83
CA THR A 207 14.77 -10.99 19.14
C THR A 207 13.35 -11.53 19.04
N CYS A 208 13.19 -12.85 19.15
CA CYS A 208 11.88 -13.47 19.26
C CYS A 208 11.31 -13.18 20.65
N VAL A 209 10.11 -12.60 20.74
CA VAL A 209 9.39 -12.35 22.00
C VAL A 209 8.26 -13.36 22.11
N HIS A 210 8.20 -14.09 23.23
CA HIS A 210 7.26 -15.19 23.43
C HIS A 210 7.00 -15.48 24.93
N LYS A 211 5.93 -16.21 25.22
CA LYS A 211 5.61 -16.78 26.54
C LYS A 211 5.56 -18.32 26.51
N ALA A 212 6.39 -18.93 25.68
CA ALA A 212 6.53 -20.40 25.54
C ALA A 212 6.80 -21.17 26.84
N ASN A 213 7.23 -20.50 27.92
CA ASN A 213 7.36 -21.12 29.24
C ASN A 213 6.01 -21.48 29.89
N ILE A 214 4.93 -20.81 29.47
CA ILE A 214 3.53 -21.12 29.84
C ILE A 214 2.80 -21.71 28.63
N MET A 215 2.78 -20.98 27.50
CA MET A 215 2.13 -21.39 26.25
C MET A 215 3.02 -22.37 25.46
N LYS A 216 3.27 -23.55 26.03
CA LYS A 216 4.22 -24.57 25.53
C LYS A 216 3.97 -25.01 24.08
N LEU A 217 2.71 -24.98 23.62
CA LEU A 217 2.34 -25.37 22.25
C LEU A 217 2.34 -24.18 21.29
N GLY A 218 1.47 -23.17 21.48
CA GLY A 218 1.35 -22.04 20.55
C GLY A 218 2.62 -21.19 20.44
N ASP A 219 3.03 -20.56 21.53
CA ASP A 219 4.26 -19.75 21.57
C ASP A 219 5.54 -20.61 21.44
N GLY A 220 5.48 -21.89 21.83
CA GLY A 220 6.55 -22.87 21.60
C GLY A 220 6.76 -23.17 20.12
N LEU A 221 5.67 -23.32 19.36
CA LEU A 221 5.69 -23.47 17.90
C LEU A 221 6.25 -22.20 17.24
N PHE A 222 5.78 -21.02 17.65
CA PHE A 222 6.30 -19.74 17.16
C PHE A 222 7.81 -19.59 17.39
N LEU A 223 8.29 -19.89 18.61
CA LEU A 223 9.73 -19.90 18.94
C LEU A 223 10.51 -20.90 18.06
N LYS A 224 10.01 -22.13 17.92
CA LYS A 224 10.65 -23.16 17.08
C LYS A 224 10.74 -22.73 15.62
N SER A 225 9.66 -22.17 15.06
CA SER A 225 9.64 -21.62 13.71
C SER A 225 10.64 -20.46 13.53
N CYS A 226 10.76 -19.57 14.52
CA CYS A 226 11.78 -18.51 14.50
C CYS A 226 13.21 -19.08 14.54
N GLN A 227 13.47 -20.12 15.34
CA GLN A 227 14.76 -20.81 15.42
C GLN A 227 15.09 -21.61 14.16
N GLU A 228 14.10 -22.18 13.48
CA GLU A 228 14.27 -22.85 12.19
C GLU A 228 14.68 -21.85 11.10
N ILE A 229 13.97 -20.73 10.99
CA ILE A 229 14.27 -19.69 10.01
C ILE A 229 15.61 -19.01 10.31
N ALA A 230 15.98 -18.79 11.57
CA ALA A 230 17.26 -18.18 11.95
C ALA A 230 18.49 -18.91 11.36
N LYS A 231 18.40 -20.23 11.13
CA LYS A 231 19.48 -21.02 10.50
C LYS A 231 19.81 -20.58 9.07
N LEU A 232 18.88 -19.90 8.40
CA LEU A 232 19.06 -19.34 7.05
C LEU A 232 19.78 -17.99 7.05
N TYR A 233 19.99 -17.37 8.23
CA TYR A 233 20.58 -16.04 8.40
C TYR A 233 21.75 -16.08 9.41
N PRO A 234 22.89 -16.72 9.06
CA PRO A 234 24.02 -16.94 9.97
C PRO A 234 24.95 -15.71 10.16
N ARG A 235 24.40 -14.49 10.12
CA ARG A 235 25.14 -13.21 10.21
C ARG A 235 24.66 -12.35 11.37
#